data_AF-A0A1C6CEI3-F1
#
_entry.id   AF-A0A1C6CEI3-F1
#
_cell.length_a   1.000
_cell.length_b   1.000
_cell.length_c   1.000
_cell.angle_alpha   90.00
_cell.angle_beta   90.00
_cell.angle_gamma   90.00
#
_symmetry.space_group_name_H-M   'P 1'
#
loop_
_entity.id
_entity.type
_entity.pdbx_description
1 polymer ?
#
loop_
_entity_poly.entity_id
_entity_poly.type
_entity_poly.pdbx_seq_one_letter_code
_entity_poly.pdbx_strand_id
1 'polypeptide(L)' 'MVKIENYLKENGESKTNAIAEYLNLSSARTRKILSEMKTIEAIGTNTNRKYRLKDNQK' A
#
# COMPACT_ATOMS: atom_id res chain seq x y z
N MET A 1 9.18 -5.44 5.12
CA MET A 1 8.28 -4.46 4.46
C MET A 1 8.72 -4.04 3.06
N VAL A 2 9.91 -4.43 2.59
CA VAL A 2 10.43 -4.17 1.22
C VAL A 2 9.50 -4.64 0.08
N LYS A 3 8.72 -5.72 0.30
CA LYS A 3 7.80 -6.26 -0.74
C LYS A 3 6.69 -5.29 -1.14
N ILE A 4 6.11 -4.54 -0.19
CA ILE A 4 5.04 -3.57 -0.48
C ILE A 4 5.62 -2.35 -1.19
N GLU A 5 6.78 -1.88 -0.74
CA GLU A 5 7.44 -0.72 -1.34
C GLU A 5 7.87 -1.01 -2.79
N ASN A 6 8.47 -2.18 -3.05
CA ASN A 6 8.81 -2.61 -4.41
C ASN A 6 7.56 -2.74 -5.28
N TYR A 7 6.51 -3.38 -4.76
CA TYR A 7 5.24 -3.51 -5.47
C TYR A 7 4.67 -2.13 -5.86
N LEU A 8 4.62 -1.18 -4.92
CA LEU A 8 4.12 0.17 -5.18
C LEU A 8 5.06 0.98 -6.10
N LYS A 9 6.37 0.70 -6.09
CA LYS A 9 7.32 1.30 -7.03
C LYS A 9 7.08 0.82 -8.46
N GLU A 10 6.71 -0.45 -8.64
CA GLU A 10 6.44 -1.05 -9.95
C GLU A 10 5.03 -0.75 -10.47
N ASN A 11 4.03 -0.73 -9.58
CA ASN A 11 2.61 -0.66 -9.94
C ASN A 11 1.99 0.74 -9.68
N GLY A 12 2.71 1.62 -8.99
CA GLY A 12 2.17 2.90 -8.55
C GLY A 12 1.07 2.77 -7.50
N GLU A 13 0.11 3.70 -7.52
CA GLU A 13 -0.94 3.79 -6.51
C GLU A 13 -1.91 2.59 -6.58
N SER A 14 -2.02 1.84 -5.49
CA SER A 14 -2.75 0.56 -5.48
C SER A 14 -3.74 0.44 -4.32
N LYS A 15 -4.84 -0.29 -4.54
CA LYS A 15 -5.83 -0.59 -3.50
C LYS A 15 -5.34 -1.72 -2.58
N THR A 16 -5.88 -1.80 -1.37
CA THR A 16 -5.53 -2.84 -0.37
C THR A 16 -5.69 -4.26 -0.92
N ASN A 17 -6.74 -4.53 -1.71
CA ASN A 17 -7.02 -5.86 -2.25
C ASN A 17 -5.94 -6.32 -3.24
N ALA A 18 -5.51 -5.44 -4.16
CA ALA A 18 -4.43 -5.76 -5.11
C ALA A 18 -3.10 -6.04 -4.40
N ILE A 19 -2.76 -5.24 -3.40
CA ILE A 19 -1.56 -5.46 -2.56
C ILE A 19 -1.70 -6.77 -1.78
N ALA A 20 -2.90 -7.07 -1.26
CA ALA A 20 -3.15 -8.29 -0.49
C ALA A 20 -3.02 -9.55 -1.35
N GLU A 21 -3.49 -9.51 -2.58
CA GLU A 21 -3.33 -10.56 -3.59
C GLU A 21 -1.85 -10.81 -3.89
N TYR A 22 -1.07 -9.75 -4.16
CA TYR A 22 0.38 -9.86 -4.37
C TYR A 22 1.12 -10.49 -3.17
N LEU A 23 0.69 -10.19 -1.95
CA LEU A 23 1.31 -10.72 -0.73
C LEU A 23 0.78 -12.09 -0.30
N ASN A 24 -0.27 -12.61 -0.94
CA ASN A 24 -1.05 -13.77 -0.48
C ASN A 24 -1.50 -13.62 0.99
N LEU A 25 -2.05 -12.45 1.34
CA LEU A 25 -2.56 -12.14 2.68
C LEU A 25 -4.03 -11.71 2.63
N SER A 26 -4.71 -11.72 3.79
CA SER A 26 -6.04 -11.14 3.88
C SER A 26 -5.99 -9.61 3.78
N SER A 27 -7.03 -9.02 3.19
CA SER A 27 -7.15 -7.56 3.09
C SER A 27 -7.09 -6.86 4.44
N ALA A 28 -7.65 -7.47 5.50
CA ALA A 28 -7.59 -6.92 6.85
C ALA A 28 -6.15 -6.88 7.40
N ARG A 29 -5.39 -7.97 7.23
CA ARG A 29 -3.99 -8.05 7.66
C ARG A 29 -3.12 -7.08 6.87
N THR A 30 -3.29 -7.04 5.55
CA THR A 30 -2.58 -6.09 4.69
C THR A 30 -2.88 -4.65 5.08
N ARG A 31 -4.15 -4.29 5.35
CA ARG A 31 -4.51 -2.93 5.81
C ARG A 31 -3.79 -2.53 7.09
N LYS A 32 -3.70 -3.44 8.08
CA LYS A 32 -2.99 -3.18 9.34
C LYS A 32 -1.51 -2.86 9.07
N ILE A 33 -0.85 -3.67 8.25
CA ILE A 33 0.55 -3.45 7.84
C ILE A 33 0.70 -2.08 7.16
N LEU A 34 -0.18 -1.78 6.19
CA LEU A 34 -0.15 -0.51 5.46
C LEU A 34 -0.34 0.70 6.39
N SER A 35 -1.22 0.63 7.39
CA SER A 35 -1.43 1.73 8.35
C SER A 35 -0.25 1.99 9.28
N GLU A 36 0.61 1.00 9.48
CA GLU A 36 1.80 1.10 10.33
C GLU A 36 3.04 1.59 9.54
N MET A 37 3.00 1.52 8.20
CA MET A 37 4.11 1.92 7.33
C MET A 37 4.23 3.45 7.21
N LYS A 38 5.39 3.98 7.64
CA LYS A 38 5.68 5.43 7.54
C LYS A 38 6.07 5.90 6.13
N THR A 39 6.54 4.98 5.29
CA THR A 39 7.07 5.21 3.93
C THR A 39 6.01 5.30 2.85
N ILE A 40 4.75 5.01 3.18
CA ILE A 40 3.62 5.10 2.28
C ILE A 40 2.59 6.08 2.83
N GLU A 41 1.71 6.56 1.96
CA GLU A 41 0.56 7.35 2.33
C GLU A 41 -0.72 6.76 1.74
N ALA A 42 -1.82 6.94 2.47
CA ALA A 42 -3.15 6.61 2.01
C ALA A 42 -3.75 7.83 1.30
N ILE A 43 -4.26 7.61 0.10
CA ILE A 43 -4.92 8.64 -0.72
C ILE A 43 -6.35 8.19 -1.06
N GLY A 44 -7.24 9.17 -1.30
CA GLY A 44 -8.64 8.92 -1.61
C GLY A 44 -9.52 8.62 -0.39
N THR A 45 -10.82 8.46 -0.64
CA THR A 45 -11.87 8.28 0.38
C THR A 45 -12.06 6.80 0.75
N ASN A 46 -12.86 6.50 1.77
CA ASN A 46 -13.00 5.14 2.35
C ASN A 46 -13.10 3.99 1.32
N THR A 47 -14.00 4.07 0.34
CA THR A 47 -14.23 3.00 -0.65
C THR A 47 -13.21 2.98 -1.79
N ASN A 48 -12.55 4.11 -2.02
CA ASN A 48 -11.54 4.29 -3.07
C ASN A 48 -10.13 4.52 -2.50
N ARG A 49 -9.89 4.14 -1.24
CA ARG A 49 -8.61 4.32 -0.59
C ARG A 49 -7.54 3.51 -1.31
N LYS A 50 -6.53 4.20 -1.81
CA LYS A 50 -5.32 3.65 -2.40
C LYS A 50 -4.12 3.99 -1.54
N TYR A 51 -3.02 3.31 -1.80
CA TYR A 51 -1.74 3.52 -1.13
C TYR A 51 -0.68 3.77 -2.18
N ARG A 52 0.22 4.69 -1.88
CA ARG A 52 1.39 4.99 -2.72
C ARG A 52 2.61 5.23 -1.85
N LEU A 53 3.79 5.09 -2.43
CA LEU A 53 5.02 5.53 -1.78
C LEU A 53 4.90 7.03 -1.49
N LYS A 54 5.30 7.45 -0.30
CA LYS A 54 5.50 8.88 -0.07
C LYS A 54 6.65 9.32 -0.95
N ASP A 55 6.47 10.44 -1.61
CA ASP A 55 7.54 11.15 -2.28
C ASP A 55 8.47 11.75 -1.21
N ASN A 56 9.30 10.91 -0.60
CA ASN A 56 10.45 11.34 0.19
C ASN A 56 11.67 11.57 -0.72
N GLN A 57 11.43 12.02 -1.97
CA GLN A 57 12.51 12.40 -2.87
C GLN A 57 12.78 13.90 -2.73
N LYS A 58 13.70 14.19 -1.80
CA LYS A 58 14.41 15.45 -1.56
C LYS A 58 13.63 16.62 -0.98
#